data_AF-A0A800KKM5-F1
#
_entry.id   AF-A0A800KKM5-F1
#
_cell.length_a   1.000
_cell.length_b   1.000
_cell.length_c   1.000
_cell.angle_alpha   90.00
_cell.angle_beta   90.00
_cell.angle_gamma   90.00
#
_symmetry.space_group_name_H-M   'P 1'
#
loop_
_entity.id
_entity.type
_entity.pdbx_description
1 polymer ?
#
loop_
_entity_poly.entity_id
_entity_poly.type
_entity_poly.pdbx_seq_one_letter_code
_entity_poly.pdbx_strand_id
1 'polypeptide(L)'
;MVTIAVVLPVLGWLVLASPSEAQEPGPTDGELQGIWEKLPGEARQEVSQWYQAEITAARTYQSQLVAYVLKAVEHDPRDWPRAASAPPLYEASVHAPAQVIRRKFVARPSRSQETWIKRVFRARATEPVPPAWAYDYAQGTVVALGRERLVSPGPTHIFELALAGRVPDSDLAQAIVAARLDKGGQRVAHRAFAHAYSDRAGKALREVTLYDVWGSGLEMEMPDVECLGVVHDVLGDWKSWVAPVPPTQHDALYARIAEVYLDLRAEREMGQALAATYLQAEPPLAATYLAHRGRLHALWAQVGCDPSVLVGEIPTTDEGLEEFWITRGKALDSDLTLWQAGGVRRAALAADAIKVRETLVWVMRQLELLPGE
;
A
#
# COMPACT_ATOMS: atom_id res chain seq x y z
N MET A 1 -26.41 -18.99 21.64
CA MET A 1 -25.34 -20.02 21.53
C MET A 1 -25.62 -20.84 20.28
N VAL A 2 -25.00 -20.48 19.17
CA VAL A 2 -25.01 -21.28 17.94
C VAL A 2 -23.55 -21.46 17.56
N THR A 3 -23.03 -22.65 17.85
CA THR A 3 -21.66 -23.05 17.52
C THR A 3 -21.64 -23.38 16.03
N ILE A 4 -21.18 -22.44 15.20
CA ILE A 4 -20.89 -22.72 13.79
C ILE A 4 -19.52 -23.40 13.76
N ALA A 5 -19.53 -24.73 13.73
CA ALA A 5 -18.35 -25.52 13.44
C ALA A 5 -18.04 -25.39 11.94
N VAL A 6 -17.14 -24.46 11.59
CA VAL A 6 -16.52 -24.45 10.27
C VAL A 6 -15.44 -25.53 10.25
N VAL A 7 -15.81 -26.71 9.77
CA VAL A 7 -14.85 -27.78 9.45
C VAL A 7 -14.17 -27.38 8.14
N LEU A 8 -12.98 -26.78 8.23
CA LEU A 8 -12.07 -26.66 7.09
C LEU A 8 -11.48 -28.05 6.79
N PRO A 9 -11.49 -28.52 5.53
CA PRO A 9 -10.69 -29.67 5.17
C PRO A 9 -9.22 -29.26 5.24
N VAL A 10 -8.50 -29.81 6.22
CA VAL A 10 -7.03 -29.81 6.26
C VAL A 10 -6.56 -30.66 5.07
N LEU A 11 -6.45 -30.04 3.90
CA LEU A 11 -5.78 -30.61 2.74
C LEU A 11 -4.28 -30.60 3.04
N GLY A 12 -3.75 -31.77 3.36
CA GLY A 12 -2.32 -32.00 3.51
C GLY A 12 -1.61 -31.76 2.19
N TRP A 13 -0.91 -30.63 2.09
CA TRP A 13 0.13 -30.39 1.11
C TRP A 13 1.48 -30.50 1.82
N LEU A 14 1.89 -31.72 2.12
CA LEU A 14 3.29 -32.01 2.41
C LEU A 14 3.98 -32.13 1.04
N VAL A 15 4.40 -30.97 0.50
CA VAL A 15 5.31 -30.95 -0.65
C VAL A 15 6.67 -31.41 -0.11
N LEU A 16 6.98 -32.69 -0.33
CA LEU A 16 8.34 -33.19 -0.24
C LEU A 16 9.12 -32.45 -1.34
N ALA A 17 9.86 -31.42 -0.95
CA ALA A 17 10.83 -30.79 -1.83
C ALA A 17 11.90 -31.83 -2.18
N SER A 18 11.85 -32.34 -3.42
CA SER A 18 12.96 -33.07 -4.00
C SER A 18 14.22 -32.19 -3.98
N PRO A 19 15.41 -32.74 -3.72
CA PRO A 19 16.64 -31.97 -3.82
C PRO A 19 16.81 -31.52 -5.27
N SER A 20 16.69 -30.20 -5.50
CA SER A 20 16.91 -29.57 -6.79
C SER A 20 18.33 -29.86 -7.25
N GLU A 21 18.48 -30.49 -8.41
CA GLU A 21 19.72 -30.44 -9.17
C GLU A 21 20.11 -28.97 -9.38
N ALA A 22 21.41 -28.67 -9.41
CA ALA A 22 21.93 -27.33 -9.58
C ALA A 22 21.56 -26.81 -10.98
N GLN A 23 20.39 -26.20 -11.07
CA GLN A 23 19.86 -25.53 -12.25
C GLN A 23 20.77 -24.32 -12.54
N GLU A 24 21.22 -24.17 -13.79
CA GLU A 24 21.94 -22.96 -14.19
C GLU A 24 21.12 -21.73 -13.79
N PRO A 25 21.76 -20.66 -13.30
CA PRO A 25 21.03 -19.47 -12.89
C PRO A 25 20.27 -18.93 -14.11
N GLY A 26 18.95 -18.98 -14.05
CA GLY A 26 18.07 -18.44 -15.09
C GLY A 26 18.31 -16.94 -15.32
N PRO A 27 17.69 -16.35 -16.36
CA PRO A 27 17.91 -14.95 -16.70
C PRO A 27 17.58 -14.03 -15.51
N THR A 28 18.40 -13.01 -15.30
CA THR A 28 18.20 -11.97 -14.28
C THR A 28 17.08 -11.01 -14.67
N ASP A 29 16.49 -10.31 -13.69
CA ASP A 29 15.43 -9.33 -13.96
C ASP A 29 15.92 -8.19 -14.88
N GLY A 30 17.18 -7.80 -14.77
CA GLY A 30 17.79 -6.79 -15.64
C GLY A 30 17.92 -7.24 -17.10
N GLU A 31 18.19 -8.53 -17.35
CA GLU A 31 18.21 -9.09 -18.70
C GLU A 31 16.81 -9.14 -19.31
N LEU A 32 15.82 -9.60 -18.53
CA LEU A 32 14.42 -9.64 -18.95
C LEU A 32 13.90 -8.24 -19.28
N GLN A 33 14.19 -7.25 -18.42
CA GLN A 33 13.85 -5.85 -18.64
C GLN A 33 14.50 -5.31 -19.93
N GLY A 34 15.80 -5.59 -20.15
CA GLY A 34 16.52 -5.15 -21.34
C GLY A 34 16.00 -5.76 -22.65
N ILE A 35 15.42 -6.95 -22.60
CA ILE A 35 14.71 -7.56 -23.74
C ILE A 35 13.36 -6.86 -23.94
N TRP A 36 12.56 -6.74 -22.87
CA TRP A 36 11.25 -6.11 -22.89
C TRP A 36 11.26 -4.71 -23.51
N GLU A 37 12.24 -3.90 -23.14
CA GLU A 37 12.42 -2.53 -23.63
C GLU A 37 12.68 -2.45 -25.14
N LYS A 38 13.21 -3.51 -25.76
CA LYS A 38 13.47 -3.59 -27.21
C LYS A 38 12.29 -4.14 -28.00
N LEU A 39 11.33 -4.80 -27.35
CA LEU A 39 10.17 -5.38 -28.03
C LEU A 39 9.25 -4.30 -28.62
N PRO A 40 8.71 -4.50 -29.83
CA PRO A 40 7.62 -3.67 -30.34
C PRO A 40 6.34 -3.86 -29.51
N GLY A 41 5.42 -2.91 -29.59
CA GLY A 41 4.19 -2.91 -28.78
C GLY A 41 3.33 -4.17 -28.96
N GLU A 42 3.25 -4.70 -30.18
CA GLU A 42 2.50 -5.93 -30.48
C GLU A 42 3.10 -7.15 -29.78
N ALA A 43 4.43 -7.31 -29.81
CA ALA A 43 5.10 -8.41 -29.12
C ALA A 43 4.96 -8.30 -27.59
N ARG A 44 5.01 -7.08 -27.03
CA ARG A 44 4.72 -6.88 -25.60
C ARG A 44 3.31 -7.32 -25.24
N GLN A 45 2.34 -6.98 -26.08
CA GLN A 45 0.95 -7.37 -25.88
C GLN A 45 0.78 -8.89 -25.95
N GLU A 46 1.41 -9.55 -26.92
CA GLU A 46 1.38 -11.01 -27.06
C GLU A 46 1.96 -11.72 -25.83
N VAL A 47 3.17 -11.31 -25.39
CA VAL A 47 3.79 -11.85 -24.16
C VAL A 47 2.86 -11.69 -22.96
N SER A 48 2.31 -10.48 -22.74
CA SER A 48 1.43 -10.23 -21.60
C SER A 48 0.12 -11.01 -21.66
N GLN A 49 -0.47 -11.18 -22.85
CA GLN A 49 -1.72 -11.94 -23.01
C GLN A 49 -1.50 -13.44 -22.78
N TRP A 50 -0.43 -14.00 -23.34
CA TRP A 50 -0.10 -15.41 -23.12
C TRP A 50 0.25 -15.67 -21.65
N TYR A 51 1.12 -14.84 -21.05
CA TYR A 51 1.45 -14.94 -19.62
C TYR A 51 0.21 -14.90 -18.72
N GLN A 52 -0.73 -13.98 -18.98
CA GLN A 52 -1.99 -13.92 -18.22
C GLN A 52 -2.81 -15.20 -18.34
N ALA A 53 -2.89 -15.79 -19.53
CA ALA A 53 -3.60 -17.06 -19.74
C ALA A 53 -2.96 -18.20 -18.95
N GLU A 54 -1.63 -18.32 -18.99
CA GLU A 54 -0.88 -19.36 -18.29
C GLU A 54 -1.01 -19.22 -16.76
N ILE A 55 -0.84 -18.02 -16.22
CA ILE A 55 -0.89 -17.83 -14.77
C ILE A 55 -2.31 -18.04 -14.22
N THR A 56 -3.33 -17.71 -15.01
CA THR A 56 -4.73 -18.03 -14.70
C THR A 56 -4.98 -19.54 -14.69
N ALA A 57 -4.41 -20.27 -15.66
CA ALA A 57 -4.51 -21.72 -15.74
C ALA A 57 -3.75 -22.43 -14.59
N ALA A 58 -2.61 -21.87 -14.17
CA ALA A 58 -1.79 -22.40 -13.07
C ALA A 58 -2.51 -22.39 -11.72
N ARG A 59 -3.52 -21.52 -11.53
CA ARG A 59 -4.33 -21.41 -10.30
C ARG A 59 -3.47 -21.34 -9.03
N THR A 60 -2.41 -20.55 -9.06
CA THR A 60 -1.58 -20.24 -7.88
C THR A 60 -2.43 -19.78 -6.70
N TYR A 61 -1.95 -19.94 -5.46
CA TYR A 61 -2.68 -19.48 -4.28
C TYR A 61 -2.95 -17.96 -4.34
N GLN A 62 -1.97 -17.17 -4.79
CA GLN A 62 -2.10 -15.74 -5.04
C GLN A 62 -3.18 -15.41 -6.07
N SER A 63 -3.26 -16.15 -7.20
CA SER A 63 -4.32 -15.92 -8.21
C SER A 63 -5.71 -16.24 -7.68
N GLN A 64 -5.84 -17.26 -6.82
CA GLN A 64 -7.11 -17.60 -6.16
C GLN A 64 -7.54 -16.50 -5.18
N LEU A 65 -6.61 -15.91 -4.42
CA LEU A 65 -6.89 -14.78 -3.53
C LEU A 65 -7.33 -13.53 -4.31
N VAL A 66 -6.66 -13.23 -5.43
CA VAL A 66 -7.06 -12.12 -6.32
C VAL A 66 -8.46 -12.37 -6.87
N ALA A 67 -8.73 -13.56 -7.42
CA ALA A 67 -10.05 -13.92 -7.94
C ALA A 67 -11.15 -13.84 -6.87
N TYR A 68 -10.86 -14.27 -5.63
CA TYR A 68 -11.78 -14.16 -4.50
C TYR A 68 -12.14 -12.70 -4.19
N VAL A 69 -11.13 -11.81 -4.12
CA VAL A 69 -11.35 -10.38 -3.85
C VAL A 69 -12.17 -9.74 -4.95
N LEU A 70 -11.79 -9.95 -6.21
CA LEU A 70 -12.43 -9.36 -7.38
C LEU A 70 -13.87 -9.84 -7.55
N LYS A 71 -14.15 -11.12 -7.30
CA LYS A 71 -15.52 -11.68 -7.38
C LYS A 71 -16.48 -11.03 -6.38
N ALA A 72 -15.97 -10.57 -5.25
CA ALA A 72 -16.76 -9.92 -4.21
C ALA A 72 -16.92 -8.39 -4.45
N VAL A 73 -16.46 -7.86 -5.58
CA VAL A 73 -16.73 -6.48 -5.98
C VAL A 73 -17.92 -6.47 -6.95
N GLU A 74 -19.00 -5.79 -6.58
CA GLU A 74 -20.17 -5.60 -7.45
C GLU A 74 -19.99 -4.46 -8.49
N HIS A 75 -18.84 -3.79 -8.46
CA HIS A 75 -18.49 -2.62 -9.24
C HIS A 75 -17.55 -3.01 -10.38
N ASP A 76 -17.80 -2.52 -11.60
CA ASP A 76 -16.85 -2.69 -12.70
C ASP A 76 -15.56 -1.91 -12.35
N PRO A 77 -14.37 -2.52 -12.43
CA PRO A 77 -13.12 -1.80 -12.21
C PRO A 77 -12.95 -0.50 -13.01
N ARG A 78 -13.64 -0.38 -14.15
CA ARG A 78 -13.64 0.82 -15.00
C ARG A 78 -14.37 2.01 -14.39
N ASP A 79 -15.21 1.76 -13.39
CA ASP A 79 -16.03 2.78 -12.74
C ASP A 79 -15.29 3.46 -11.58
N TRP A 80 -14.14 2.92 -11.14
CA TRP A 80 -13.34 3.58 -10.11
C TRP A 80 -12.75 4.92 -10.59
N PRO A 81 -12.76 5.94 -9.72
CA PRO A 81 -12.23 7.25 -10.07
C PRO A 81 -10.73 7.21 -10.29
N ARG A 82 -10.23 8.23 -10.99
CA ARG A 82 -8.80 8.48 -11.06
C ARG A 82 -8.33 9.24 -9.83
N ALA A 83 -7.12 8.96 -9.39
CA ALA A 83 -6.46 9.78 -8.39
C ALA A 83 -6.38 11.23 -8.86
N ALA A 84 -6.54 12.16 -7.92
CA ALA A 84 -6.42 13.58 -8.21
C ALA A 84 -5.02 13.87 -8.77
N SER A 85 -4.93 14.73 -9.79
CA SER A 85 -3.65 15.11 -10.41
C SER A 85 -2.75 15.93 -9.47
N ALA A 86 -3.32 16.43 -8.38
CA ALA A 86 -2.61 17.13 -7.32
C ALA A 86 -3.35 17.00 -5.99
N PRO A 87 -2.64 16.96 -4.85
CA PRO A 87 -3.26 17.10 -3.54
C PRO A 87 -3.90 18.50 -3.38
N PRO A 88 -4.90 18.66 -2.50
CA PRO A 88 -5.47 19.97 -2.18
C PRO A 88 -4.45 20.86 -1.44
N LEU A 89 -4.71 22.17 -1.42
CA LEU A 89 -3.93 23.16 -0.68
C LEU A 89 -4.82 23.85 0.33
N TYR A 90 -4.35 24.05 1.56
CA TYR A 90 -5.08 24.88 2.52
C TYR A 90 -5.12 26.33 2.07
N GLU A 91 -6.26 26.98 2.30
CA GLU A 91 -6.47 28.38 1.96
C GLU A 91 -6.06 29.28 3.12
N ALA A 92 -5.02 30.11 2.92
CA ALA A 92 -4.53 31.02 3.95
C ALA A 92 -5.57 32.06 4.39
N SER A 93 -6.46 32.49 3.48
CA SER A 93 -7.57 33.38 3.84
C SER A 93 -8.60 32.76 4.79
N VAL A 94 -8.66 31.43 4.85
CA VAL A 94 -9.59 30.71 5.72
C VAL A 94 -8.92 30.38 7.05
N HIS A 95 -7.75 29.73 7.02
CA HIS A 95 -7.14 29.18 8.22
C HIS A 95 -6.12 30.11 8.89
N ALA A 96 -5.57 31.08 8.17
CA ALA A 96 -4.57 32.03 8.68
C ALA A 96 -4.81 33.46 8.17
N PRO A 97 -6.01 34.06 8.39
CA PRO A 97 -6.41 35.31 7.74
C PRO A 97 -5.55 36.53 8.11
N ALA A 98 -4.86 36.51 9.26
CA ALA A 98 -3.92 37.55 9.65
C ALA A 98 -2.54 37.42 8.95
N GLN A 99 -2.29 36.30 8.26
CA GLN A 99 -1.04 35.99 7.55
C GLN A 99 -1.34 35.34 6.19
N VAL A 100 -1.98 36.08 5.29
CA VAL A 100 -2.42 35.58 3.98
C VAL A 100 -1.23 35.38 3.03
N ILE A 101 -0.53 34.25 3.19
CA ILE A 101 0.51 33.79 2.26
C ILE A 101 -0.13 32.79 1.28
N ARG A 102 -0.25 33.20 0.02
CA ARG A 102 -0.87 32.39 -1.04
C ARG A 102 -0.07 31.12 -1.30
N ARG A 103 -0.75 29.97 -1.25
CA ARG A 103 -0.19 28.66 -1.58
C ARG A 103 -0.24 28.42 -3.08
N LYS A 104 0.86 27.96 -3.67
CA LYS A 104 0.95 27.64 -5.10
C LYS A 104 1.95 26.52 -5.35
N PHE A 105 1.56 25.56 -6.19
CA PHE A 105 2.48 24.54 -6.66
C PHE A 105 3.62 25.12 -7.46
N VAL A 106 4.84 24.69 -7.15
CA VAL A 106 5.99 24.92 -8.02
C VAL A 106 5.77 24.16 -9.33
N ALA A 107 6.19 24.75 -10.45
CA ALA A 107 6.09 24.10 -11.75
C ALA A 107 7.01 22.87 -11.85
N ARG A 108 8.21 23.00 -11.29
CA ARG A 108 9.20 21.92 -11.15
C ARG A 108 9.98 22.12 -9.86
N PRO A 109 10.21 21.06 -9.07
CA PRO A 109 11.10 21.13 -7.91
C PRO A 109 12.53 21.56 -8.31
N SER A 110 13.17 22.40 -7.50
CA SER A 110 14.62 22.66 -7.61
C SER A 110 15.42 21.42 -7.17
N ARG A 111 16.73 21.37 -7.49
CA ARG A 111 17.61 20.27 -7.01
C ARG A 111 17.59 20.10 -5.49
N SER A 112 17.51 21.21 -4.75
CA SER A 112 17.41 21.16 -3.29
C SER A 112 16.07 20.59 -2.83
N GLN A 113 14.97 20.95 -3.49
CA GLN A 113 13.65 20.38 -3.23
C GLN A 113 13.59 18.90 -3.62
N GLU A 114 14.16 18.47 -4.74
CA GLU A 114 14.26 17.06 -5.13
C GLU A 114 15.04 16.24 -4.09
N THR A 115 16.14 16.79 -3.56
CA THR A 115 16.93 16.16 -2.50
C THR A 115 16.14 16.05 -1.21
N TRP A 116 15.36 17.07 -0.88
CA TRP A 116 14.49 17.09 0.28
C TRP A 116 13.33 16.08 0.14
N ILE A 117 12.67 16.01 -1.01
CA ILE A 117 11.63 15.01 -1.32
C ILE A 117 12.18 13.60 -1.10
N LYS A 118 13.39 13.30 -1.60
CA LYS A 118 14.05 12.01 -1.38
C LYS A 118 14.28 11.71 0.11
N ARG A 119 14.56 12.72 0.93
CA ARG A 119 14.72 12.55 2.38
C ARG A 119 13.40 12.26 3.07
N VAL A 120 12.33 12.97 2.69
CA VAL A 120 10.97 12.76 3.22
C VAL A 120 10.54 11.31 3.03
N PHE A 121 10.78 10.75 1.84
CA PHE A 121 10.40 9.37 1.52
C PHE A 121 11.43 8.31 1.95
N ARG A 122 12.56 8.68 2.55
CA ARG A 122 13.66 7.74 2.81
C ARG A 122 13.28 6.59 3.74
N ALA A 123 12.47 6.87 4.76
CA ALA A 123 12.04 5.89 5.75
C ALA A 123 10.82 5.07 5.29
N ARG A 124 10.20 5.45 4.17
CA ARG A 124 8.98 4.82 3.68
C ARG A 124 9.30 3.50 2.98
N ALA A 125 8.66 2.42 3.45
CA ALA A 125 8.64 1.16 2.73
C ALA A 125 8.02 1.39 1.35
N THR A 126 8.78 1.10 0.30
CA THR A 126 8.39 1.36 -1.08
C THR A 126 8.34 0.05 -1.84
N GLU A 127 7.22 -0.16 -2.53
CA GLU A 127 7.06 -1.27 -3.46
C GLU A 127 8.02 -1.09 -4.64
N PRO A 128 8.74 -2.16 -5.07
CA PRO A 128 9.64 -2.08 -6.23
C PRO A 128 8.91 -1.69 -7.51
N VAL A 129 7.65 -2.16 -7.65
CA VAL A 129 6.77 -1.85 -8.78
C VAL A 129 5.75 -0.81 -8.34
N PRO A 130 5.74 0.40 -8.94
CA PRO A 130 4.72 1.40 -8.67
C PRO A 130 3.32 0.82 -8.97
N PRO A 131 2.36 0.90 -8.04
CA PRO A 131 1.05 0.32 -8.26
C PRO A 131 0.25 1.12 -9.29
N ALA A 132 -0.56 0.43 -10.10
CA ALA A 132 -1.55 1.07 -10.98
C ALA A 132 -2.82 1.46 -10.22
N TRP A 133 -3.07 0.82 -9.07
CA TRP A 133 -4.24 1.04 -8.21
C TRP A 133 -3.83 1.29 -6.77
N ALA A 134 -4.51 2.20 -6.10
CA ALA A 134 -4.33 2.43 -4.67
C ALA A 134 -5.66 2.69 -3.97
N TYR A 135 -5.66 2.51 -2.65
CA TYR A 135 -6.75 2.97 -1.82
C TYR A 135 -6.47 4.41 -1.35
N ASP A 136 -7.37 5.33 -1.69
CA ASP A 136 -7.33 6.71 -1.23
C ASP A 136 -8.04 6.80 0.13
N TYR A 137 -7.27 6.85 1.21
CA TYR A 137 -7.78 6.99 2.58
C TYR A 137 -8.47 8.33 2.84
N ALA A 138 -8.24 9.38 2.04
CA ALA A 138 -8.95 10.63 2.19
C ALA A 138 -10.35 10.55 1.56
N GLN A 139 -10.47 9.89 0.41
CA GLN A 139 -11.75 9.74 -0.30
C GLN A 139 -12.56 8.51 0.14
N GLY A 140 -11.90 7.50 0.69
CA GLY A 140 -12.51 6.22 1.04
C GLY A 140 -12.85 5.33 -0.16
N THR A 141 -12.11 5.47 -1.26
CA THR A 141 -12.34 4.71 -2.48
C THR A 141 -11.02 4.21 -3.08
N VAL A 142 -11.12 3.13 -3.85
CA VAL A 142 -10.04 2.72 -4.76
C VAL A 142 -9.93 3.73 -5.89
N VAL A 143 -8.69 4.05 -6.27
CA VAL A 143 -8.35 5.00 -7.33
C VAL A 143 -7.32 4.42 -8.30
N ALA A 144 -7.42 4.77 -9.57
CA ALA A 144 -6.38 4.51 -10.57
C ALA A 144 -5.27 5.58 -10.51
N LEU A 145 -4.01 5.15 -10.44
CA LEU A 145 -2.82 6.03 -10.37
C LEU A 145 -2.22 6.39 -11.74
N GLY A 146 -2.63 5.69 -12.80
CA GLY A 146 -2.14 5.93 -14.17
C GLY A 146 -2.76 7.16 -14.86
N ARG A 147 -2.03 7.72 -15.84
CA ARG A 147 -2.52 8.80 -16.71
C ARG A 147 -3.56 8.35 -17.74
N GLU A 148 -3.59 7.06 -18.06
CA GLU A 148 -4.53 6.47 -19.01
C GLU A 148 -5.69 5.78 -18.28
N ARG A 149 -6.85 5.67 -18.95
CA ARG A 149 -8.05 5.05 -18.37
C ARG A 149 -7.79 3.55 -18.50
N LEU A 150 -7.03 2.98 -17.58
CA LEU A 150 -6.68 1.57 -17.67
C LEU A 150 -7.92 0.75 -17.36
N VAL A 151 -8.55 0.25 -18.43
CA VAL A 151 -9.58 -0.80 -18.39
C VAL A 151 -8.97 -2.15 -17.98
N SER A 152 -7.64 -2.27 -18.15
CA SER A 152 -6.78 -3.38 -17.79
C SER A 152 -5.35 -2.81 -17.63
N PRO A 153 -4.53 -3.32 -16.70
CA PRO A 153 -3.16 -2.84 -16.58
C PRO A 153 -2.42 -3.02 -17.92
N GLY A 154 -1.67 -2.00 -18.33
CA GLY A 154 -0.94 -2.05 -19.59
C GLY A 154 0.08 -3.20 -19.62
N PRO A 155 0.50 -3.69 -20.80
CA PRO A 155 1.44 -4.81 -20.92
C PRO A 155 2.70 -4.65 -20.05
N THR A 156 3.24 -3.44 -19.97
CA THR A 156 4.43 -3.14 -19.15
C THR A 156 4.17 -3.36 -17.66
N HIS A 157 3.01 -2.94 -17.14
CA HIS A 157 2.69 -3.13 -15.72
C HIS A 157 2.55 -4.62 -15.38
N ILE A 158 1.91 -5.38 -16.25
CA ILE A 158 1.77 -6.84 -16.10
C ILE A 158 3.15 -7.51 -16.06
N PHE A 159 4.05 -7.09 -16.96
CA PHE A 159 5.43 -7.57 -16.99
C PHE A 159 6.19 -7.22 -15.70
N GLU A 160 6.09 -5.97 -15.22
CA GLU A 160 6.74 -5.52 -13.99
C GLU A 160 6.21 -6.28 -12.76
N LEU A 161 4.90 -6.49 -12.66
CA LEU A 161 4.30 -7.34 -11.63
C LEU A 161 4.86 -8.77 -11.68
N ALA A 162 4.95 -9.36 -12.87
CA ALA A 162 5.45 -10.71 -13.05
C ALA A 162 6.93 -10.85 -12.62
N LEU A 163 7.78 -9.88 -12.95
CA LEU A 163 9.16 -9.82 -12.45
C LEU A 163 9.21 -9.75 -10.92
N ALA A 164 8.31 -8.98 -10.31
CA ALA A 164 8.17 -8.87 -8.86
C ALA A 164 7.50 -10.09 -8.20
N GLY A 165 7.21 -11.17 -8.94
CA GLY A 165 6.55 -12.36 -8.40
C GLY A 165 5.09 -12.13 -8.04
N ARG A 166 4.41 -11.23 -8.76
CA ARG A 166 3.02 -10.84 -8.52
C ARG A 166 2.15 -11.15 -9.74
N VAL A 167 1.02 -11.80 -9.50
CA VAL A 167 -0.01 -12.05 -10.52
C VAL A 167 -0.64 -10.74 -11.00
N PRO A 168 -1.22 -10.73 -12.22
CA PRO A 168 -2.07 -9.65 -12.71
C PRO A 168 -3.14 -9.25 -11.69
N ASP A 169 -3.51 -7.96 -11.70
CA ASP A 169 -4.50 -7.34 -10.80
C ASP A 169 -4.22 -7.45 -9.29
N SER A 170 -3.02 -7.89 -8.90
CA SER A 170 -2.65 -8.00 -7.49
C SER A 170 -2.64 -6.64 -6.76
N ASP A 171 -2.24 -5.56 -7.42
CA ASP A 171 -2.31 -4.21 -6.86
C ASP A 171 -3.75 -3.72 -6.69
N LEU A 172 -4.63 -4.02 -7.66
CA LEU A 172 -6.05 -3.74 -7.54
C LEU A 172 -6.68 -4.52 -6.37
N ALA A 173 -6.41 -5.82 -6.28
CA ALA A 173 -6.89 -6.65 -5.17
C ALA A 173 -6.35 -6.14 -3.82
N GLN A 174 -5.08 -5.73 -3.75
CA GLN A 174 -4.51 -5.11 -2.55
C GLN A 174 -5.22 -3.80 -2.18
N ALA A 175 -5.54 -2.94 -3.15
CA ALA A 175 -6.30 -1.71 -2.92
C ALA A 175 -7.73 -2.00 -2.42
N ILE A 176 -8.41 -3.01 -2.96
CA ILE A 176 -9.74 -3.43 -2.51
C ILE A 176 -9.68 -4.01 -1.08
N VAL A 177 -8.66 -4.81 -0.77
CA VAL A 177 -8.47 -5.33 0.59
C VAL A 177 -8.26 -4.16 1.56
N ALA A 178 -7.39 -3.20 1.24
CA ALA A 178 -7.22 -2.00 2.06
C ALA A 178 -8.55 -1.25 2.25
N ALA A 179 -9.36 -1.12 1.19
CA ALA A 179 -10.68 -0.50 1.26
C ALA A 179 -11.65 -1.24 2.20
N ARG A 180 -11.62 -2.58 2.20
CA ARG A 180 -12.48 -3.40 3.08
C ARG A 180 -12.03 -3.41 4.53
N LEU A 181 -10.74 -3.17 4.78
CA LEU A 181 -10.18 -3.07 6.13
C LEU A 181 -10.31 -1.67 6.73
N ASP A 182 -10.64 -0.66 5.92
CA ASP A 182 -10.82 0.71 6.41
C ASP A 182 -12.22 0.92 7.00
N LYS A 183 -12.27 1.24 8.30
CA LYS A 183 -13.50 1.60 9.02
C LYS A 183 -13.95 3.03 8.76
N GLY A 184 -13.08 3.87 8.18
CA GLY A 184 -13.31 5.28 7.94
C GLY A 184 -13.30 6.13 9.21
N GLY A 185 -12.80 5.61 10.33
CA GLY A 185 -12.81 6.31 11.62
C GLY A 185 -11.98 7.60 11.57
N GLN A 186 -10.84 7.56 10.86
CA GLN A 186 -9.95 8.71 10.71
C GLN A 186 -10.13 9.45 9.37
N ARG A 187 -11.26 9.28 8.66
CA ARG A 187 -11.47 9.87 7.32
C ARG A 187 -11.28 11.38 7.26
N VAL A 188 -11.67 12.10 8.31
CA VAL A 188 -11.50 13.57 8.39
C VAL A 188 -10.01 13.90 8.52
N ALA A 189 -9.29 13.20 9.39
CA ALA A 189 -7.84 13.35 9.53
C ALA A 189 -7.10 12.97 8.24
N HIS A 190 -7.46 11.87 7.57
CA HIS A 190 -6.89 11.52 6.27
C HIS A 190 -7.08 12.61 5.21
N ARG A 191 -8.27 13.25 5.16
CA ARG A 191 -8.51 14.39 4.27
C ARG A 191 -7.63 15.59 4.61
N ALA A 192 -7.52 15.92 5.89
CA ALA A 192 -6.67 17.02 6.34
C ALA A 192 -5.19 16.77 5.99
N PHE A 193 -4.69 15.55 6.24
CA PHE A 193 -3.29 15.19 5.98
C PHE A 193 -2.98 14.87 4.50
N ALA A 194 -4.00 14.71 3.65
CA ALA A 194 -3.83 14.57 2.20
C ALA A 194 -3.51 15.91 1.51
N HIS A 195 -3.62 17.04 2.21
CA HIS A 195 -3.19 18.33 1.68
C HIS A 195 -1.69 18.34 1.38
N ALA A 196 -1.29 19.09 0.36
CA ALA A 196 0.10 19.26 0.01
C ALA A 196 0.83 20.05 1.10
N TYR A 197 2.06 19.64 1.39
CA TYR A 197 2.96 20.47 2.16
C TYR A 197 3.40 21.69 1.33
N SER A 198 3.50 22.84 1.98
CA SER A 198 4.13 24.01 1.40
C SER A 198 5.11 24.68 2.35
N ASP A 199 6.14 25.33 1.79
CA ASP A 199 7.12 26.05 2.59
C ASP A 199 6.56 27.38 3.14
N ARG A 200 7.34 28.08 3.98
CA ARG A 200 6.96 29.39 4.54
C ARG A 200 6.68 30.46 3.48
N ALA A 201 7.17 30.30 2.25
CA ALA A 201 6.91 31.20 1.14
C ALA A 201 5.67 30.81 0.32
N GLY A 202 4.93 29.77 0.74
CA GLY A 202 3.74 29.27 0.06
C GLY A 202 4.04 28.40 -1.15
N LYS A 203 5.27 27.91 -1.32
CA LYS A 203 5.64 27.02 -2.43
C LYS A 203 5.30 25.59 -2.06
N ALA A 204 4.28 25.04 -2.72
CA ALA A 204 3.83 23.67 -2.50
C ALA A 204 4.51 22.70 -3.48
N LEU A 205 4.76 21.48 -3.01
CA LEU A 205 5.26 20.35 -3.80
C LEU A 205 4.12 19.37 -4.06
N ARG A 206 3.96 18.89 -5.30
CA ARG A 206 2.82 18.02 -5.66
C ARG A 206 2.97 16.62 -5.10
N GLU A 207 4.21 16.22 -4.89
CA GLU A 207 4.62 14.87 -4.53
C GLU A 207 4.58 14.64 -3.02
N VAL A 208 4.44 15.70 -2.22
CA VAL A 208 4.59 15.62 -0.76
C VAL A 208 3.35 16.16 -0.07
N THR A 209 2.68 15.29 0.66
CA THR A 209 1.53 15.64 1.51
C THR A 209 1.96 15.91 2.95
N LEU A 210 1.05 16.47 3.75
CA LEU A 210 1.28 16.60 5.19
C LEU A 210 1.47 15.24 5.85
N TYR A 211 0.77 14.19 5.41
CA TYR A 211 1.01 12.82 5.87
C TYR A 211 2.48 12.40 5.73
N ASP A 212 3.07 12.68 4.56
CA ASP A 212 4.45 12.29 4.27
C ASP A 212 5.45 13.08 5.12
N VAL A 213 5.20 14.38 5.32
CA VAL A 213 6.03 15.26 6.16
C VAL A 213 6.04 14.79 7.61
N TRP A 214 4.86 14.60 8.20
CA TRP A 214 4.73 14.13 9.59
C TRP A 214 5.30 12.72 9.79
N GLY A 215 5.21 11.85 8.76
CA GLY A 215 5.78 10.50 8.80
C GLY A 215 7.28 10.42 8.51
N SER A 216 7.92 11.51 8.08
CA SER A 216 9.30 11.47 7.62
C SER A 216 10.33 11.33 8.74
N GLY A 217 9.96 11.66 9.99
CA GLY A 217 10.88 11.76 11.12
C GLY A 217 11.90 12.89 11.00
N LEU A 218 11.70 13.83 10.05
CA LEU A 218 12.54 15.00 9.91
C LEU A 218 12.04 16.14 10.81
N GLU A 219 12.97 16.90 11.38
CA GLU A 219 12.65 18.17 12.03
C GLU A 219 12.39 19.23 10.96
N MET A 220 11.18 19.80 10.96
CA MET A 220 10.73 20.72 9.92
C MET A 220 9.82 21.78 10.54
N GLU A 221 10.02 23.03 10.16
CA GLU A 221 9.07 24.08 10.49
C GLU A 221 7.88 23.99 9.55
N MET A 222 6.68 23.89 10.12
CA MET A 222 5.43 23.86 9.34
C MET A 222 4.77 25.25 9.39
N PRO A 223 4.32 25.82 8.27
CA PRO A 223 3.69 27.13 8.32
C PRO A 223 2.31 27.08 9.00
N ASP A 224 1.92 28.18 9.64
CA ASP A 224 0.69 28.27 10.44
C ASP A 224 -0.56 27.84 9.66
N VAL A 225 -0.67 28.12 8.36
CA VAL A 225 -1.85 27.73 7.58
C VAL A 225 -2.02 26.22 7.49
N GLU A 226 -0.94 25.44 7.37
CA GLU A 226 -1.00 23.98 7.37
C GLU A 226 -1.36 23.45 8.76
N CYS A 227 -0.74 24.00 9.81
CA CYS A 227 -1.01 23.61 11.20
C CYS A 227 -2.46 23.89 11.59
N LEU A 228 -2.90 25.13 11.38
CA LEU A 228 -4.25 25.60 11.70
C LEU A 228 -5.27 24.94 10.78
N GLY A 229 -4.94 24.66 9.53
CA GLY A 229 -5.77 23.86 8.62
C GLY A 229 -6.17 22.52 9.25
N VAL A 230 -5.19 21.76 9.72
CA VAL A 230 -5.44 20.45 10.37
C VAL A 230 -6.26 20.62 11.66
N VAL A 231 -5.91 21.57 12.51
CA VAL A 231 -6.62 21.78 13.78
C VAL A 231 -8.07 22.21 13.55
N HIS A 232 -8.30 23.13 12.62
CA HIS A 232 -9.63 23.63 12.29
C HIS A 232 -10.52 22.53 11.71
N ASP A 233 -9.99 21.76 10.77
CA ASP A 233 -10.78 20.75 10.04
C ASP A 233 -11.00 19.47 10.84
N VAL A 234 -10.00 19.03 11.62
CA VAL A 234 -10.07 17.76 12.36
C VAL A 234 -10.60 17.96 13.78
N LEU A 235 -10.13 18.99 14.49
CA LEU A 235 -10.48 19.21 15.89
C LEU A 235 -11.61 20.23 16.07
N GLY A 236 -11.96 20.97 15.03
CA GLY A 236 -12.96 22.03 15.10
C GLY A 236 -12.53 23.20 16.00
N ASP A 237 -11.24 23.33 16.30
CA ASP A 237 -10.75 24.35 17.22
C ASP A 237 -10.24 25.59 16.46
N TRP A 238 -11.10 26.60 16.37
CA TRP A 238 -10.81 27.86 15.69
C TRP A 238 -10.32 28.97 16.62
N LYS A 239 -10.15 28.69 17.92
CA LYS A 239 -9.99 29.73 18.94
C LYS A 239 -8.73 29.60 19.77
N SER A 240 -8.28 28.37 20.03
CA SER A 240 -7.11 28.15 20.91
C SER A 240 -5.80 28.59 20.25
N TRP A 241 -5.72 28.49 18.91
CA TRP A 241 -4.56 28.92 18.13
C TRP A 241 -5.01 29.84 17.00
N VAL A 242 -4.36 30.99 16.87
CA VAL A 242 -4.69 32.01 15.87
C VAL A 242 -3.39 32.51 15.25
N ALA A 243 -3.33 32.58 13.92
CA ALA A 243 -2.17 33.12 13.21
C ALA A 243 -1.97 34.62 13.51
N PRO A 244 -0.72 35.13 13.64
CA PRO A 244 0.50 34.34 13.84
C PRO A 244 0.47 33.58 15.17
N VAL A 245 0.72 32.28 15.13
CA VAL A 245 0.81 31.47 16.35
C VAL A 245 2.09 31.88 17.10
N PRO A 246 2.00 32.32 18.36
CA PRO A 246 3.17 32.70 19.14
C PRO A 246 4.14 31.52 19.32
N PRO A 247 5.47 31.74 19.32
CA PRO A 247 6.46 30.68 19.53
C PRO A 247 6.25 29.87 20.82
N THR A 248 5.72 30.51 21.86
CA THR A 248 5.41 29.86 23.14
C THR A 248 4.28 28.82 23.06
N GLN A 249 3.52 28.79 21.96
CA GLN A 249 2.43 27.84 21.72
C GLN A 249 2.80 26.76 20.68
N HIS A 250 3.95 26.86 20.01
CA HIS A 250 4.31 25.94 18.91
C HIS A 250 4.40 24.49 19.39
N ASP A 251 5.07 24.23 20.50
CA ASP A 251 5.21 22.87 21.04
C ASP A 251 3.85 22.24 21.37
N ALA A 252 2.94 23.02 21.99
CA ALA A 252 1.61 22.54 22.33
C ALA A 252 0.74 22.30 21.08
N LEU A 253 0.83 23.18 20.08
CA LEU A 253 0.15 23.02 18.79
C LEU A 253 0.66 21.76 18.06
N TYR A 254 1.98 21.60 17.97
CA TYR A 254 2.58 20.44 17.30
C TYR A 254 2.29 19.13 18.03
N ALA A 255 2.33 19.11 19.36
CA ALA A 255 1.92 17.95 20.14
C ALA A 255 0.48 17.54 19.82
N ARG A 256 -0.43 18.51 19.73
CA ARG A 256 -1.84 18.24 19.43
C ARG A 256 -2.05 17.70 18.01
N ILE A 257 -1.32 18.22 17.02
CA ILE A 257 -1.36 17.67 15.65
C ILE A 257 -0.71 16.28 15.60
N ALA A 258 0.34 16.05 16.38
CA ALA A 258 1.01 14.76 16.48
C ALA A 258 0.06 13.67 16.99
N GLU A 259 -0.78 13.95 18.00
CA GLU A 259 -1.80 13.01 18.49
C GLU A 259 -2.76 12.60 17.37
N VAL A 260 -3.26 13.56 16.58
CA VAL A 260 -4.11 13.28 15.41
C VAL A 260 -3.36 12.43 14.38
N TYR A 261 -2.09 12.77 14.13
CA TYR A 261 -1.25 12.04 13.17
C TYR A 261 -0.98 10.60 13.59
N LEU A 262 -0.74 10.35 14.88
CA LEU A 262 -0.46 9.00 15.38
C LEU A 262 -1.67 8.08 15.16
N ASP A 263 -2.88 8.56 15.45
CA ASP A 263 -4.10 7.78 15.25
C ASP A 263 -4.36 7.45 13.76
N LEU A 264 -4.28 8.46 12.88
CA LEU A 264 -4.50 8.25 11.45
C LEU A 264 -3.39 7.37 10.84
N ARG A 265 -2.15 7.49 11.32
CA ARG A 265 -1.03 6.64 10.91
C ARG A 265 -1.24 5.19 11.36
N ALA A 266 -1.71 4.96 12.57
CA ALA A 266 -1.99 3.62 13.10
C ALA A 266 -3.03 2.88 12.22
N GLU A 267 -4.17 3.53 11.92
CA GLU A 267 -5.20 2.96 11.04
C GLU A 267 -4.64 2.67 9.63
N ARG A 268 -3.96 3.64 9.03
CA ARG A 268 -3.46 3.51 7.66
C ARG A 268 -2.34 2.50 7.52
N GLU A 269 -1.32 2.54 8.36
CA GLU A 269 -0.18 1.62 8.23
C GLU A 269 -0.59 0.18 8.56
N MET A 270 -1.49 -0.05 9.52
CA MET A 270 -2.02 -1.39 9.81
C MET A 270 -2.81 -1.93 8.62
N GLY A 271 -3.73 -1.13 8.07
CA GLY A 271 -4.51 -1.50 6.89
C GLY A 271 -3.61 -1.81 5.67
N GLN A 272 -2.59 -0.98 5.44
CA GLN A 272 -1.62 -1.20 4.36
C GLN A 272 -0.77 -2.47 4.58
N ALA A 273 -0.31 -2.72 5.81
CA ALA A 273 0.48 -3.91 6.14
C ALA A 273 -0.32 -5.20 5.97
N LEU A 274 -1.58 -5.21 6.41
CA LEU A 274 -2.51 -6.32 6.19
C LEU A 274 -2.80 -6.53 4.71
N ALA A 275 -3.13 -5.47 3.97
CA ALA A 275 -3.38 -5.56 2.54
C ALA A 275 -2.16 -6.07 1.75
N ALA A 276 -0.95 -5.63 2.10
CA ALA A 276 0.27 -6.10 1.44
C ALA A 276 0.56 -7.59 1.76
N THR A 277 0.46 -7.99 3.03
CA THR A 277 0.64 -9.39 3.45
C THR A 277 -0.49 -10.31 2.97
N TYR A 278 -1.61 -9.76 2.51
CA TYR A 278 -2.68 -10.52 1.88
C TYR A 278 -2.20 -11.23 0.60
N LEU A 279 -1.36 -10.58 -0.23
CA LEU A 279 -0.92 -11.16 -1.50
C LEU A 279 0.56 -11.50 -1.55
N GLN A 280 1.36 -11.01 -0.61
CA GLN A 280 2.81 -11.16 -0.65
C GLN A 280 3.32 -11.86 0.61
N ALA A 281 4.30 -12.76 0.47
CA ALA A 281 4.96 -13.40 1.61
C ALA A 281 5.89 -12.43 2.36
N GLU A 282 6.59 -11.57 1.62
CA GLU A 282 7.60 -10.64 2.15
C GLU A 282 7.41 -9.22 1.61
N PRO A 283 6.22 -8.61 1.77
CA PRO A 283 6.04 -7.24 1.28
C PRO A 283 7.00 -6.27 1.99
N PRO A 284 7.38 -5.16 1.31
CA PRO A 284 7.93 -4.01 1.98
C PRO A 284 6.95 -3.49 3.03
N LEU A 285 7.36 -3.48 4.30
CA LEU A 285 6.54 -3.00 5.41
C LEU A 285 7.28 -1.87 6.15
N ALA A 286 6.52 -0.93 6.72
CA ALA A 286 7.08 0.02 7.66
C ALA A 286 7.76 -0.73 8.83
N ALA A 287 8.83 -0.16 9.39
CA ALA A 287 9.68 -0.83 10.38
C ALA A 287 8.87 -1.41 11.55
N THR A 288 7.84 -0.68 12.01
CA THR A 288 6.92 -1.12 13.07
C THR A 288 6.21 -2.44 12.76
N TYR A 289 5.82 -2.66 11.49
CA TYR A 289 5.08 -3.86 11.08
C TYR A 289 5.96 -4.97 10.54
N LEU A 290 7.22 -4.67 10.19
CA LEU A 290 8.17 -5.66 9.71
C LEU A 290 8.37 -6.79 10.74
N ALA A 291 8.49 -6.44 12.02
CA ALA A 291 8.59 -7.39 13.13
C ALA A 291 7.31 -8.21 13.35
N HIS A 292 6.17 -7.75 12.84
CA HIS A 292 4.87 -8.41 12.99
C HIS A 292 4.43 -9.20 11.76
N ARG A 293 5.26 -9.33 10.71
CA ARG A 293 4.94 -10.05 9.46
C ARG A 293 4.37 -11.45 9.70
N GLY A 294 4.99 -12.24 10.58
CA GLY A 294 4.48 -13.57 10.93
C GLY A 294 3.07 -13.53 11.55
N ARG A 295 2.83 -12.57 12.45
CA ARG A 295 1.52 -12.34 13.08
C ARG A 295 0.47 -11.90 12.06
N LEU A 296 0.83 -11.05 11.09
CA LEU A 296 -0.07 -10.62 10.02
C LEU A 296 -0.53 -11.82 9.16
N HIS A 297 0.38 -12.75 8.83
CA HIS A 297 -0.01 -13.97 8.13
C HIS A 297 -0.85 -14.92 8.99
N ALA A 298 -0.57 -15.01 10.29
CA ALA A 298 -1.39 -15.77 11.23
C ALA A 298 -2.81 -15.20 11.33
N LEU A 299 -2.97 -13.88 11.40
CA LEU A 299 -4.28 -13.22 11.35
C LEU A 299 -5.06 -13.59 10.09
N TRP A 300 -4.40 -13.54 8.92
CA TRP A 300 -5.07 -13.92 7.67
C TRP A 300 -5.47 -15.40 7.64
N ALA A 301 -4.62 -16.29 8.16
CA ALA A 301 -4.93 -17.71 8.26
C ALA A 301 -6.13 -17.95 9.19
N GLN A 302 -6.23 -17.20 10.30
CA GLN A 302 -7.31 -17.32 11.28
C GLN A 302 -8.69 -17.06 10.68
N VAL A 303 -8.78 -16.02 9.85
CA VAL A 303 -10.04 -15.55 9.27
C VAL A 303 -10.33 -16.18 7.90
N GLY A 304 -9.56 -17.21 7.51
CA GLY A 304 -9.72 -17.83 6.20
C GLY A 304 -9.48 -16.87 5.03
N CYS A 305 -8.66 -15.84 5.23
CA CYS A 305 -8.42 -14.76 4.26
C CYS A 305 -9.67 -13.96 3.87
N ASP A 306 -10.68 -13.85 4.74
CA ASP A 306 -11.82 -12.96 4.52
C ASP A 306 -11.59 -11.59 5.19
N PRO A 307 -11.40 -10.48 4.43
CA PRO A 307 -11.23 -9.15 4.99
C PRO A 307 -12.43 -8.68 5.82
N SER A 308 -13.64 -9.14 5.52
CA SER A 308 -14.87 -8.73 6.21
C SER A 308 -14.95 -9.23 7.66
N VAL A 309 -14.21 -10.29 7.98
CA VAL A 309 -14.08 -10.82 9.34
C VAL A 309 -13.04 -10.02 10.12
N LEU A 310 -11.89 -9.74 9.49
CA LEU A 310 -10.77 -9.09 10.17
C LEU A 310 -11.02 -7.61 10.48
N VAL A 311 -11.77 -6.91 9.61
CA VAL A 311 -12.04 -5.47 9.79
C VAL A 311 -12.56 -5.17 11.19
N GLY A 312 -13.46 -5.99 11.74
CA GLY A 312 -14.02 -5.79 13.09
C GLY A 312 -12.97 -5.66 14.18
N GLU A 313 -11.86 -6.40 14.07
CA GLU A 313 -10.81 -6.50 15.09
C GLU A 313 -9.72 -5.42 14.96
N ILE A 314 -9.65 -4.69 13.84
CA ILE A 314 -8.54 -3.74 13.59
C ILE A 314 -8.73 -2.45 14.41
N PRO A 315 -7.72 -2.02 15.19
CA PRO A 315 -7.76 -0.76 15.91
C PRO A 315 -7.63 0.45 14.98
N THR A 316 -8.19 1.59 15.39
CA THR A 316 -8.21 2.84 14.61
C THR A 316 -7.46 3.99 15.29
N THR A 317 -6.77 3.69 16.40
CA THR A 317 -5.99 4.64 17.20
C THR A 317 -4.65 4.02 17.54
N ASP A 318 -3.67 4.87 17.88
CA ASP A 318 -2.32 4.42 18.23
C ASP A 318 -2.32 3.60 19.53
N GLU A 319 -3.01 4.07 20.56
CA GLU A 319 -3.19 3.35 21.83
C GLU A 319 -3.86 1.98 21.62
N GLY A 320 -4.90 1.94 20.78
CA GLY A 320 -5.60 0.69 20.47
C GLY A 320 -4.72 -0.29 19.70
N LEU A 321 -3.78 0.21 18.88
CA LEU A 321 -2.81 -0.61 18.17
C LEU A 321 -1.78 -1.24 19.12
N GLU A 322 -1.30 -0.48 20.10
CA GLU A 322 -0.40 -1.01 21.13
C GLU A 322 -1.10 -2.13 21.92
N GLU A 323 -2.32 -1.88 22.42
CA GLU A 323 -3.10 -2.88 23.15
C GLU A 323 -3.38 -4.12 22.31
N PHE A 324 -3.70 -3.93 21.03
CA PHE A 324 -3.91 -5.02 20.07
C PHE A 324 -2.68 -5.92 19.99
N TRP A 325 -1.47 -5.38 19.83
CA TRP A 325 -0.27 -6.22 19.75
C TRP A 325 0.10 -6.87 21.08
N ILE A 326 -0.13 -6.20 22.21
CA ILE A 326 0.10 -6.77 23.55
C ILE A 326 -0.82 -7.96 23.80
N THR A 327 -2.09 -7.86 23.41
CA THR A 327 -3.10 -8.87 23.73
C THR A 327 -3.24 -9.88 22.60
N ARG A 328 -3.67 -9.42 21.42
CA ARG A 328 -3.91 -10.27 20.25
C ARG A 328 -2.59 -10.82 19.72
N GLY A 329 -1.55 -9.98 19.62
CA GLY A 329 -0.23 -10.42 19.17
C GLY A 329 0.35 -11.56 20.02
N LYS A 330 0.28 -11.47 21.34
CA LYS A 330 0.72 -12.56 22.23
C LYS A 330 -0.12 -13.82 22.11
N ALA A 331 -1.43 -13.69 21.92
CA ALA A 331 -2.32 -14.83 21.69
C ALA A 331 -1.94 -15.57 20.39
N LEU A 332 -1.64 -14.83 19.31
CA LEU A 332 -1.17 -15.42 18.05
C LEU A 332 0.17 -16.15 18.22
N ASP A 333 1.11 -15.57 18.99
CA ASP A 333 2.41 -16.19 19.22
C ASP A 333 2.31 -17.49 20.03
N SER A 334 1.29 -17.60 20.89
CA SER A 334 1.08 -18.76 21.78
C SER A 334 0.27 -19.88 21.13
N ASP A 335 -0.54 -19.57 20.11
CA ASP A 335 -1.31 -20.56 19.35
C ASP A 335 -0.43 -21.17 18.24
N LEU A 336 0.20 -22.30 18.57
CA LEU A 336 1.10 -23.00 17.65
C LEU A 336 0.41 -23.42 16.34
N THR A 337 -0.85 -23.84 16.41
CA THR A 337 -1.62 -24.26 15.22
C THR A 337 -1.82 -23.08 14.29
N LEU A 338 -2.22 -21.93 14.84
CA LEU A 338 -2.43 -20.74 14.05
C LEU A 338 -1.13 -20.15 13.50
N TRP A 339 -0.06 -20.15 14.31
CA TRP A 339 1.27 -19.72 13.86
C TRP A 339 1.78 -20.57 12.70
N GLN A 340 1.61 -21.89 12.77
CA GLN A 340 1.94 -22.82 11.69
C GLN A 340 1.08 -22.56 10.44
N ALA A 341 -0.21 -22.32 10.60
CA ALA A 341 -1.10 -21.98 9.47
C ALA A 341 -0.66 -20.68 8.77
N GLY A 342 -0.26 -19.65 9.54
CA GLY A 342 0.36 -18.44 9.00
C GLY A 342 1.67 -18.71 8.26
N GLY A 343 2.51 -19.59 8.79
CA GLY A 343 3.75 -20.04 8.14
C GLY A 343 3.50 -20.76 6.81
N VAL A 344 2.54 -21.69 6.76
CA VAL A 344 2.14 -22.40 5.54
C VAL A 344 1.64 -21.42 4.49
N ARG A 345 0.78 -20.47 4.89
CA ARG A 345 0.29 -19.42 4.02
C ARG A 345 1.42 -18.57 3.42
N ARG A 346 2.35 -18.12 4.26
CA ARG A 346 3.51 -17.34 3.82
C ARG A 346 4.39 -18.13 2.85
N ALA A 347 4.63 -19.41 3.13
CA ALA A 347 5.40 -20.29 2.24
C ALA A 347 4.70 -20.50 0.89
N ALA A 348 3.37 -20.66 0.86
CA ALA A 348 2.61 -20.77 -0.37
C ALA A 348 2.73 -19.51 -1.24
N LEU A 349 2.62 -18.32 -0.65
CA LEU A 349 2.83 -17.06 -1.36
C LEU A 349 4.27 -16.88 -1.87
N ALA A 350 5.27 -17.37 -1.13
CA ALA A 350 6.66 -17.32 -1.57
C ALA A 350 6.91 -18.26 -2.76
N ALA A 351 6.34 -19.47 -2.73
CA ALA A 351 6.40 -20.42 -3.83
C ALA A 351 5.68 -19.88 -5.09
N ASP A 352 4.52 -19.23 -4.90
CA ASP A 352 3.81 -18.58 -6.00
C ASP A 352 4.61 -17.45 -6.63
N ALA A 353 5.32 -16.64 -5.85
CA ALA A 353 6.15 -15.56 -6.39
C ALA A 353 7.23 -16.09 -7.34
N ILE A 354 7.86 -17.22 -6.98
CA ILE A 354 8.81 -17.92 -7.85
C ILE A 354 8.08 -18.44 -9.10
N LYS A 355 6.96 -19.14 -8.94
CA LYS A 355 6.20 -19.73 -10.05
C LYS A 355 5.69 -18.68 -11.04
N VAL A 356 5.24 -17.54 -10.56
CA VAL A 356 4.82 -16.38 -11.34
C VAL A 356 5.96 -15.92 -12.25
N ARG A 357 7.14 -15.69 -11.68
CA ARG A 357 8.32 -15.26 -12.43
C ARG A 357 8.79 -16.31 -13.43
N GLU A 358 8.82 -17.58 -13.03
CA GLU A 358 9.17 -18.70 -13.92
C GLU A 358 8.22 -18.82 -15.12
N THR A 359 6.92 -18.56 -14.91
CA THR A 359 5.92 -18.60 -15.98
C THR A 359 6.18 -17.51 -17.01
N LEU A 360 6.56 -16.29 -16.58
CA LEU A 360 6.98 -15.24 -17.51
C LEU A 360 8.20 -15.66 -18.32
N VAL A 361 9.24 -16.17 -17.66
CA VAL A 361 10.47 -16.64 -18.33
C VAL A 361 10.15 -17.74 -19.35
N TRP A 362 9.30 -18.69 -18.97
CA TRP A 362 8.84 -19.75 -19.86
C TRP A 362 8.12 -19.19 -21.09
N VAL A 363 7.16 -18.27 -20.93
CA VAL A 363 6.47 -17.63 -22.08
C VAL A 363 7.46 -16.93 -23.00
N MET A 364 8.42 -16.18 -22.44
CA MET A 364 9.44 -15.49 -23.23
C MET A 364 10.36 -16.46 -23.99
N ARG A 365 10.67 -17.63 -23.42
CA ARG A 365 11.38 -18.71 -24.13
C ARG A 365 10.54 -19.32 -25.25
N GLN A 366 9.25 -19.56 -25.02
CA GLN A 366 8.36 -20.11 -26.05
C GLN A 366 8.19 -19.17 -27.26
N LEU A 367 8.31 -17.87 -27.02
CA LEU A 367 8.30 -16.84 -28.06
C LEU A 367 9.69 -16.57 -28.66
N GLU A 368 10.69 -17.40 -28.37
CA GLU A 368 12.08 -17.29 -28.85
C GLU A 368 12.75 -15.93 -28.51
N LEU A 369 12.26 -15.24 -27.47
CA LEU A 369 12.82 -13.98 -26.98
C LEU A 369 14.01 -14.19 -26.05
N LEU A 370 14.17 -15.42 -25.57
CA LEU A 370 15.28 -15.91 -24.75
C LEU A 370 15.84 -17.17 -25.42
N PRO A 371 17.16 -17.44 -25.28
CA PRO A 371 17.71 -18.72 -25.71
C PRO A 371 16.98 -19.88 -25.02
N GLY A 372 16.70 -20.93 -25.79
CA GLY A 372 16.16 -22.19 -25.27
C GLY A 372 17.17 -22.87 -24.34
N GLU A 373 16.66 -23.75 -23.47
CA GLU A 373 17.50 -24.66 -22.66
C GLU A 373 18.17 -25.73 -23.51
#